data_AF-A0A3C1U4N1-F1
#
_entry.id   AF-A0A3C1U4N1-F1
#
_cell.length_a   1.000
_cell.length_b   1.000
_cell.length_c   1.000
_cell.angle_alpha   90.00
_cell.angle_beta   90.00
_cell.angle_gamma   90.00
#
_symmetry.space_group_name_H-M   'P 1'
#
loop_
_entity.id
_entity.type
_entity.pdbx_description
1 polymer ?
#
loop_
_entity_poly.entity_id
_entity_poly.type
_entity_poly.pdbx_seq_one_letter_code
_entity_poly.pdbx_strand_id
1 'polypeptide(L)'
;FRPAHHVASKLARAALSNGMGFDELPWDLFAQTFEEVTGRKPVMDKTLLTRATSPQNFVAVREMAGGPGPGALRRSLDSYANRLAGLTAGMDDIQKRITQADEARAHVVSGLIAGET
;
A
#
# COMPACT_ATOMS: atom_id res chain seq x y z
N PHE A 1 -8.32 -5.52 -23.33
CA PHE A 1 -6.93 -5.28 -22.90
C PHE A 1 -6.00 -4.91 -24.06
N ARG A 2 -5.81 -5.77 -25.07
CA ARG A 2 -4.85 -5.52 -26.18
C ARG A 2 -5.07 -4.19 -26.94
N PRO A 3 -6.28 -3.80 -27.38
CA PRO A 3 -6.48 -2.51 -28.05
C PRO A 3 -6.18 -1.30 -27.14
N ALA A 4 -6.60 -1.36 -25.87
CA ALA A 4 -6.33 -0.31 -24.90
C ALA A 4 -4.82 -0.15 -24.64
N HIS A 5 -4.09 -1.27 -24.52
CA HIS A 5 -2.64 -1.26 -24.38
C HIS A 5 -1.95 -0.65 -25.61
N HIS A 6 -2.45 -0.96 -26.82
CA HIS A 6 -1.90 -0.38 -28.05
C HIS A 6 -2.12 1.14 -28.13
N VAL A 7 -3.31 1.64 -27.75
CA VAL A 7 -3.58 3.09 -27.62
C VAL A 7 -2.59 3.72 -26.62
N ALA A 8 -2.47 3.15 -25.42
CA ALA A 8 -1.56 3.68 -24.39
C ALA A 8 -0.08 3.68 -24.85
N SER A 9 0.36 2.64 -25.57
CA SER A 9 1.73 2.55 -26.09
C SER A 9 2.00 3.61 -27.16
N LYS A 10 1.06 3.85 -28.08
CA LYS A 10 1.18 4.93 -29.07
C LYS A 10 1.27 6.31 -28.40
N LEU A 11 0.40 6.57 -27.42
CA LEU A 11 0.39 7.82 -26.67
C LEU A 11 1.69 8.01 -25.86
N ALA A 12 2.24 6.94 -25.27
CA ALA A 12 3.52 6.99 -24.57
C ALA A 12 4.66 7.46 -25.47
N ARG A 13 4.72 6.92 -26.69
CA ARG A 13 5.74 7.31 -27.68
C ARG A 13 5.57 8.76 -28.09
N ALA A 14 4.34 9.19 -28.39
CA ALA A 14 4.05 10.57 -28.73
C ALA A 14 4.43 11.54 -27.60
N ALA A 15 4.11 11.20 -26.35
CA ALA A 15 4.46 12.02 -25.20
C ALA A 15 5.98 12.17 -25.04
N LEU A 16 6.72 11.06 -25.15
CA LEU A 16 8.19 11.08 -25.09
C LEU A 16 8.80 11.91 -26.23
N SER A 17 8.32 11.76 -27.46
CA SER A 17 8.81 12.52 -28.61
C SER A 17 8.58 14.03 -28.50
N ASN A 18 7.58 14.45 -27.72
CA ASN A 18 7.24 15.86 -27.50
C ASN A 18 7.70 16.39 -26.14
N GLY A 19 8.41 15.59 -25.33
CA GLY A 19 8.92 16.00 -24.02
C GLY A 19 7.83 16.36 -23.01
N MET A 20 6.67 15.73 -23.10
CA MET A 20 5.46 16.06 -22.34
C MET A 20 5.06 14.96 -21.36
N GLY A 21 4.45 15.35 -20.25
CA GLY A 21 3.82 14.47 -19.27
C GLY A 21 2.55 13.81 -19.81
N PHE A 22 2.13 12.71 -19.18
CA PHE A 22 0.89 12.01 -19.52
C PHE A 22 -0.37 12.77 -19.05
N ASP A 23 -0.23 13.56 -18.00
CA ASP A 23 -1.22 14.51 -17.49
C ASP A 23 -1.39 15.73 -18.40
N GLU A 24 -0.44 15.97 -19.32
CA GLU A 24 -0.47 17.05 -20.31
C GLU A 24 -1.01 16.61 -21.67
N LEU A 25 -1.46 15.35 -21.82
CA LEU A 25 -1.93 14.80 -23.10
C LEU A 25 -3.10 15.62 -23.70
N PRO A 26 -2.94 16.16 -24.93
CA PRO A 26 -4.04 16.80 -25.65
C PRO A 26 -5.18 15.81 -25.90
N TRP A 27 -6.41 16.29 -25.73
CA TRP A 27 -7.61 15.51 -26.00
C TRP A 27 -7.65 15.00 -27.45
N ASP A 28 -7.30 15.85 -28.41
CA ASP A 28 -7.37 15.51 -29.83
C ASP A 28 -6.37 14.40 -30.19
N LEU A 29 -5.16 14.45 -29.63
CA LEU A 29 -4.15 13.40 -29.77
C LEU A 29 -4.68 12.05 -29.25
N PHE A 30 -5.32 12.05 -28.07
CA PHE A 30 -5.94 10.86 -27.51
C PHE A 30 -7.09 10.34 -28.38
N ALA A 31 -8.04 11.21 -28.74
CA ALA A 31 -9.24 10.84 -29.49
C ALA A 31 -8.89 10.28 -30.87
N GLN A 32 -7.95 10.92 -31.58
CA GLN A 32 -7.45 10.45 -32.86
C GLN A 32 -6.74 9.10 -32.72
N THR A 33 -5.81 8.96 -31.77
CA THR A 33 -5.10 7.69 -31.54
C THR A 33 -6.05 6.56 -31.17
N PHE A 34 -7.08 6.85 -30.38
CA PHE A 34 -8.10 5.88 -29.99
C PHE A 34 -8.92 5.42 -31.21
N GLU A 35 -9.38 6.35 -32.05
CA GLU A 35 -10.16 6.05 -33.25
C GLU A 35 -9.32 5.28 -34.28
N GLU A 36 -8.05 5.67 -34.50
CA GLU A 36 -7.11 4.93 -35.36
C GLU A 36 -6.91 3.48 -34.93
N VAL A 37 -6.84 3.20 -33.63
CA VAL A 37 -6.56 1.85 -33.11
C VAL A 37 -7.82 1.00 -32.99
N THR A 38 -8.97 1.62 -32.71
CA THR A 38 -10.20 0.89 -32.36
C THR A 38 -11.30 0.98 -33.41
N GLY A 39 -11.17 1.87 -34.41
CA GLY A 39 -12.17 2.13 -35.45
C GLY A 39 -13.41 2.87 -34.95
N ARG A 40 -13.39 3.43 -33.74
CA ARG A 40 -14.52 4.15 -33.14
C ARG A 40 -14.03 5.27 -32.22
N LYS A 41 -14.89 6.26 -31.98
CA LYS A 41 -14.60 7.34 -31.03
C LYS A 41 -14.58 6.85 -29.57
N PRO A 42 -13.78 7.47 -28.70
CA PRO A 42 -13.82 7.19 -27.27
C PRO A 42 -15.18 7.59 -26.68
N VAL A 43 -15.66 6.80 -25.72
CA VAL A 43 -16.88 7.11 -24.94
C VAL A 43 -16.56 8.00 -23.74
N MET A 44 -15.30 8.00 -23.30
CA MET A 44 -14.81 8.89 -22.23
C MET A 44 -14.62 10.32 -22.72
N ASP A 45 -14.49 11.26 -21.78
CA ASP A 45 -14.22 12.67 -22.05
C ASP A 45 -12.80 13.08 -21.61
N LYS A 46 -12.47 14.35 -21.84
CA LYS A 46 -11.18 14.95 -21.46
C LYS A 46 -10.95 14.89 -19.95
N THR A 47 -11.98 15.11 -19.14
CA THR A 47 -11.86 15.07 -17.68
C THR A 47 -11.46 13.68 -17.19
N LEU A 48 -12.06 12.63 -17.77
CA LEU A 48 -11.71 11.26 -17.46
C LEU A 48 -10.30 10.90 -17.96
N LEU A 49 -9.86 11.44 -19.09
CA LEU A 49 -8.48 11.28 -19.57
C LEU A 49 -7.49 11.87 -18.55
N THR A 50 -7.66 13.14 -18.18
CA THR A 50 -6.80 13.83 -17.21
C THR A 50 -6.77 13.08 -15.88
N ARG A 51 -7.91 12.61 -15.39
CA ARG A 51 -7.94 11.79 -14.17
C ARG A 51 -7.18 10.48 -14.35
N ALA A 52 -7.45 9.74 -15.42
CA ALA A 52 -6.83 8.44 -15.68
C ALA A 52 -5.31 8.52 -15.84
N THR A 53 -4.78 9.63 -16.35
CA THR A 53 -3.34 9.84 -16.56
C THR A 53 -2.65 10.55 -15.40
N SER A 54 -3.39 11.05 -14.41
CA SER A 54 -2.79 11.69 -13.24
C SER A 54 -2.03 10.69 -12.34
N PRO A 55 -0.85 11.08 -11.82
CA PRO A 55 -0.12 10.29 -10.83
C PRO A 55 -0.94 9.97 -9.57
N GLN A 56 -1.77 10.92 -9.12
CA GLN A 56 -2.61 10.78 -7.93
C GLN A 56 -3.65 9.68 -8.11
N ASN A 57 -4.33 9.63 -9.25
CA ASN A 57 -5.27 8.56 -9.56
C ASN A 57 -4.56 7.21 -9.66
N PHE A 58 -3.35 7.16 -10.24
CA PHE A 58 -2.56 5.94 -10.29
C PHE A 58 -2.33 5.36 -8.88
N VAL A 59 -2.00 6.18 -7.89
CA VAL A 59 -1.87 5.71 -6.50
C VAL A 59 -3.23 5.33 -5.93
N ALA A 60 -4.22 6.20 -6.04
CA ALA A 60 -5.51 6.07 -5.38
C ALA A 60 -6.30 4.82 -5.77
N VAL A 61 -6.21 4.36 -7.03
CA VAL A 61 -6.98 3.18 -7.48
C VAL A 61 -6.39 1.84 -7.04
N ARG A 62 -5.16 1.81 -6.49
CA ARG A 62 -4.48 0.58 -6.09
C ARG A 62 -4.82 0.18 -4.65
N GLU A 63 -6.10 -0.16 -4.44
CA GLU A 63 -6.71 -0.47 -3.13
C GLU A 63 -6.65 -1.94 -2.71
N MET A 64 -6.08 -2.82 -3.54
CA MET A 64 -5.86 -4.21 -3.17
C MET A 64 -4.88 -4.33 -1.98
N ALA A 65 -4.94 -5.45 -1.26
CA ALA A 65 -4.01 -5.71 -0.16
C ALA A 65 -2.55 -5.57 -0.62
N GLY A 66 -1.74 -4.82 0.14
CA GLY A 66 -0.36 -4.47 -0.23
C GLY A 66 -0.22 -3.33 -1.25
N GLY A 67 -1.34 -2.75 -1.72
CA GLY A 67 -1.33 -1.61 -2.63
C GLY A 67 -1.05 -0.27 -1.93
N PRO A 68 -0.57 0.75 -2.67
CA PRO A 68 -0.30 2.09 -2.16
C PRO A 68 -1.54 2.97 -2.01
N GLY A 69 -2.73 2.46 -2.35
CA GLY A 69 -3.99 3.19 -2.20
C GLY A 69 -4.22 3.62 -0.74
N PRO A 70 -4.79 4.81 -0.48
CA PRO A 70 -4.97 5.32 0.88
C PRO A 70 -5.69 4.37 1.83
N GLY A 71 -6.72 3.66 1.36
CA GLY A 71 -7.45 2.67 2.14
C GLY A 71 -6.61 1.43 2.42
N ALA A 72 -5.91 0.91 1.41
CA ALA A 72 -5.02 -0.26 1.54
C ALA A 72 -3.86 0.01 2.51
N LEU A 73 -3.26 1.20 2.40
CA LEU A 73 -2.18 1.62 3.27
C LEU A 73 -2.68 1.79 4.71
N ARG A 74 -3.83 2.44 4.91
CA ARG A 74 -4.44 2.58 6.24
C ARG A 74 -4.70 1.23 6.90
N ARG A 75 -5.38 0.30 6.20
CA ARG A 75 -5.62 -1.06 6.70
C ARG A 75 -4.33 -1.78 7.10
N SER A 76 -3.27 -1.60 6.31
CA SER A 76 -1.97 -2.20 6.60
C SER A 76 -1.33 -1.61 7.86
N LEU A 77 -1.34 -0.28 7.99
CA LEU A 77 -0.84 0.42 9.17
C LEU A 77 -1.61 0.05 10.43
N ASP A 78 -2.95 -0.02 10.37
CA ASP A 78 -3.78 -0.45 11.48
C ASP A 78 -3.43 -1.89 11.91
N SER A 79 -3.23 -2.79 10.95
CA SER A 79 -2.79 -4.16 11.23
C SER A 79 -1.40 -4.21 11.88
N TYR A 80 -0.47 -3.36 11.45
CA TYR A 80 0.87 -3.30 12.05
C TYR A 80 0.83 -2.75 13.47
N ALA A 81 0.03 -1.71 13.71
CA ALA A 81 -0.16 -1.16 15.04
C ALA A 81 -0.73 -2.21 16.01
N ASN A 82 -1.76 -2.94 15.58
CA ASN A 82 -2.35 -4.02 16.39
C ASN A 82 -1.34 -5.15 16.67
N ARG A 83 -0.56 -5.55 15.67
CA ARG A 83 0.48 -6.57 15.84
C ARG A 83 1.58 -6.11 16.79
N LEU A 84 2.02 -4.87 16.69
CA LEU A 84 3.00 -4.29 17.58
C LEU A 84 2.49 -4.28 19.02
N ALA A 85 1.26 -3.81 19.24
CA ALA A 85 0.64 -3.81 20.58
C ALA A 85 0.58 -5.23 21.18
N GLY A 86 0.20 -6.23 20.38
CA GLY A 86 0.18 -7.62 20.82
C GLY A 86 1.57 -8.16 21.19
N LEU A 87 2.60 -7.84 20.40
CA LEU A 87 3.98 -8.23 20.70
C LEU A 87 4.50 -7.59 21.98
N THR A 88 4.26 -6.29 22.17
CA THR A 88 4.65 -5.57 23.40
C THR A 88 3.96 -6.17 24.62
N ALA A 89 2.65 -6.41 24.56
CA ALA A 89 1.93 -7.05 25.67
C ALA A 89 2.47 -8.44 26.00
N GLY A 90 2.84 -9.22 24.98
CA GLY A 90 3.46 -10.54 25.17
C GLY A 90 4.85 -10.46 25.82
N MET A 91 5.66 -9.47 25.44
CA MET A 91 6.96 -9.22 26.09
C MET A 91 6.79 -8.85 27.57
N ASP A 92 5.83 -7.99 27.89
CA ASP A 92 5.56 -7.58 29.26
C ASP A 92 5.08 -8.75 30.13
N ASP A 93 4.24 -9.63 29.60
CA ASP A 93 3.80 -10.85 30.30
C ASP A 93 4.97 -11.78 30.62
N ILE A 94 5.82 -12.04 29.62
CA ILE A 94 7.01 -12.88 29.79
C ILE A 94 7.94 -12.29 30.84
N GLN A 95 8.18 -10.98 30.80
CA GLN A 95 9.04 -10.30 31.76
C GLN A 95 8.48 -10.42 33.19
N LYS A 96 7.17 -10.23 33.38
CA LYS A 96 6.52 -10.41 34.69
C LYS A 96 6.69 -11.84 35.21
N ARG A 97 6.49 -12.83 34.35
CA ARG A 97 6.64 -14.25 34.72
C ARG A 97 8.07 -14.60 35.12
N ILE A 98 9.07 -14.04 34.42
CA ILE A 98 10.48 -14.21 34.78
C ILE A 98 10.75 -13.60 36.16
N THR A 99 10.31 -12.36 36.39
CA THR A 99 10.49 -11.67 37.68
C THR A 99 9.84 -12.44 38.82
N GLN A 100 8.60 -12.90 38.65
CA GLN A 100 7.89 -13.68 39.66
C GLN A 100 8.60 -15.02 39.96
N ALA A 101 9.10 -15.70 38.93
CA ALA A 101 9.85 -16.94 39.11
C ALA A 101 11.19 -16.72 39.84
N ASP A 102 11.88 -15.62 39.52
CA ASP A 102 13.11 -15.22 40.20
C ASP A 102 12.87 -14.89 41.68
N GLU A 103 11.80 -14.15 41.99
CA GLU A 103 11.38 -13.82 43.36
C GLU A 103 11.01 -15.08 44.15
N ALA A 104 10.19 -15.97 43.57
CA ALA A 104 9.79 -17.22 44.20
C ALA A 104 11.01 -18.11 44.47
N ARG A 105 11.93 -18.23 43.51
CA ARG A 105 13.17 -18.98 43.69
C ARG A 105 14.01 -18.38 44.82
N ALA A 106 14.19 -17.06 44.85
CA ALA A 106 14.97 -16.38 45.88
C ALA A 106 14.37 -16.62 47.28
N HIS A 107 13.04 -16.56 47.40
CA HIS A 107 12.34 -16.83 48.65
C HIS A 107 12.57 -18.27 49.16
N VAL A 108 12.38 -19.27 48.30
CA VAL A 108 12.58 -20.69 48.66
C VAL A 108 14.04 -20.97 49.05
N VAL A 109 15.00 -20.43 48.28
CA VAL A 109 16.43 -20.59 48.59
C VAL A 109 16.77 -19.96 49.95
N SER A 110 16.23 -18.78 50.26
CA SER A 110 16.47 -18.13 51.56
C SER A 110 15.90 -18.94 52.72
N GLY A 111 14.69 -19.51 52.60
CA GLY A 111 14.09 -20.37 53.63
C GLY A 111 14.91 -21.63 53.89
N LEU A 112 15.38 -22.29 52.82
CA LEU A 112 16.26 -23.45 52.92
C LEU A 112 17.59 -23.14 53.62
N ILE A 113 18.22 -21.99 53.34
CA ILE A 113 19.46 -21.56 54.00
C ILE A 113 19.23 -21.26 55.48
N ALA A 114 18.06 -20.70 55.83
CA ALA A 114 17.71 -20.35 57.20
C ALA A 114 17.32 -21.57 58.07
N GLY A 115 17.13 -22.75 57.48
CA GLY A 115 16.70 -23.97 58.19
C GLY A 115 15.22 -23.99 58.52
N GLU A 116 14.42 -23.11 57.92
CA GLU A 116 12.97 -23.09 58.01
C GLU A 116 12.40 -23.94 56.86
N THR A 117 11.91 -25.13 57.19
CA THR A 117 11.12 -25.97 56.26
C THR A 117 9.65 -25.66 56.36
#